data_AF-A0A819VJG0-F1
#
_entry.id   AF-A0A819VJG0-F1
#
_cell.length_a   1.000
_cell.length_b   1.000
_cell.length_c   1.000
_cell.angle_alpha   90.00
_cell.angle_beta   90.00
_cell.angle_gamma   90.00
#
_symmetry.space_group_name_H-M   'P 1'
#
loop_
_entity.id
_entity.type
_entity.pdbx_description
1 polymer ?
#
loop_
_entity_poly.entity_id
_entity_poly.type
_entity_poly.pdbx_seq_one_letter_code
_entity_poly.pdbx_strand_id
1 'polypeptide(L)'
;EFTTCPVVYICEFCLKYCKDLDALKRHRTKCTLIHPPGNEIYRHGTISFFEIDGRKNKSYAHNMCLLAKLFLDHKTLYYDTDPFMFYILTEFDAQGFCGAGPAISQLLHKSLVSTILVLYCIKFN
;
A
#
# COMPACT_ATOMS: atom_id res chain seq x y z
N GLU A 1 18.01 5.44 -7.38
CA GLU A 1 18.71 4.76 -6.27
C GLU A 1 18.15 3.37 -5.98
N PHE A 2 16.83 3.17 -5.87
CA PHE A 2 16.24 1.83 -5.63
C PHE A 2 16.28 0.86 -6.82
N THR A 3 16.50 1.36 -8.05
CA THR A 3 16.49 0.55 -9.29
C THR A 3 17.65 -0.43 -9.40
N THR A 4 18.70 -0.28 -8.58
CA THR A 4 19.84 -1.19 -8.51
C THR A 4 19.75 -2.19 -7.36
N CYS A 5 18.70 -2.10 -6.53
CA CYS A 5 18.48 -3.03 -5.43
C CYS A 5 17.74 -4.28 -5.93
N PRO A 6 18.26 -5.50 -5.70
CA PRO A 6 17.58 -6.72 -6.11
C PRO A 6 16.31 -6.99 -5.30
N VAL A 7 16.23 -6.44 -4.08
CA VAL A 7 15.09 -6.57 -3.17
C VAL A 7 14.78 -5.20 -2.58
N VAL A 8 13.49 -4.86 -2.52
CA VAL A 8 12.98 -3.65 -1.88
C VAL A 8 11.98 -4.04 -0.80
N TYR A 9 12.07 -3.41 0.37
CA TYR A 9 11.19 -3.64 1.50
C TYR A 9 10.09 -2.60 1.52
N ILE A 10 8.85 -2.98 1.80
CA ILE A 10 7.69 -2.07 1.75
C ILE A 10 6.98 -2.10 3.09
N CYS A 11 6.62 -0.93 3.59
CA CYS A 11 5.73 -0.81 4.74
C CYS A 11 4.30 -1.18 4.35
N GLU A 12 3.71 -2.18 5.00
CA GLU A 12 2.33 -2.62 4.74
C GLU A 12 1.25 -1.56 4.99
N PHE A 13 1.50 -0.56 5.85
CA PHE A 13 0.51 0.49 6.13
C PHE A 13 0.67 1.71 5.25
N CYS A 14 1.87 2.32 5.16
CA CYS A 14 2.05 3.56 4.39
C CYS A 14 2.60 3.36 2.97
N LEU A 15 2.88 2.09 2.59
CA LEU A 15 3.46 1.69 1.31
C LEU A 15 4.86 2.28 1.01
N LYS A 16 5.54 2.84 2.01
CA LYS A 16 6.89 3.40 1.81
C LYS A 16 7.92 2.31 1.50
N TYR A 17 8.70 2.55 0.46
CA TYR A 17 9.86 1.74 0.09
C TYR A 17 11.06 1.99 0.99
N CYS A 18 11.73 0.92 1.36
CA CYS A 18 12.93 0.88 2.18
C CYS A 18 13.97 0.00 1.47
N LYS A 19 15.23 0.44 1.48
CA LYS A 19 16.35 -0.24 0.80
C LYS A 19 16.77 -1.54 1.48
N ASP A 20 16.52 -1.64 2.78
CA ASP A 20 16.90 -2.78 3.60
C ASP A 20 15.91 -2.95 4.76
N LEU A 21 16.05 -4.06 5.47
CA LEU A 21 15.16 -4.44 6.54
C LEU A 21 15.27 -3.53 7.77
N ASP A 22 16.47 -3.03 8.08
CA ASP A 22 16.68 -2.17 9.25
C ASP A 22 16.11 -0.77 9.04
N ALA A 23 16.14 -0.28 7.81
CA ALA A 23 15.40 0.91 7.39
C ALA A 23 13.89 0.72 7.57
N LEU A 24 13.35 -0.45 7.18
CA LEU A 24 11.93 -0.76 7.40
C LEU A 24 11.58 -0.82 8.89
N LYS A 25 12.38 -1.53 9.72
CA LYS A 25 12.17 -1.59 11.17
C LYS A 25 12.16 -0.20 11.80
N ARG A 26 13.16 0.63 11.51
CA ARG A 26 13.23 2.03 11.99
C ARG A 26 12.09 2.90 11.45
N HIS A 27 11.59 2.61 10.27
CA HIS A 27 10.40 3.28 9.76
C HIS A 27 9.15 2.86 10.55
N ARG A 28 8.98 1.56 10.85
CA ARG A 28 7.81 1.07 11.59
C ARG A 28 7.71 1.63 13.01
N THR A 29 8.84 1.92 13.68
CA THR A 29 8.80 2.60 14.99
C THR A 29 8.29 4.05 14.93
N LYS A 30 8.29 4.67 13.74
CA LYS A 30 7.84 6.05 13.52
C LYS A 30 6.53 6.13 12.72
N CYS A 31 6.12 5.05 12.09
CA CYS A 31 4.95 5.02 11.22
C CYS A 31 3.68 4.99 12.09
N THR A 32 2.84 5.99 11.94
CA THR A 32 1.61 6.15 12.72
C THR A 32 0.38 5.54 12.02
N LEU A 33 0.49 5.17 10.75
CA LEU A 33 -0.60 4.54 10.02
C LEU A 33 -0.77 3.10 10.48
N ILE A 34 -2.02 2.70 10.72
CA ILE A 34 -2.43 1.32 11.07
C ILE A 34 -3.45 0.74 10.06
N HIS A 35 -3.90 1.58 9.13
CA HIS A 35 -4.78 1.26 8.01
C HIS A 35 -4.46 2.25 6.87
N PRO A 36 -4.95 2.02 5.64
CA PRO A 36 -4.82 2.98 4.55
C PRO A 36 -5.40 4.36 4.93
N PRO A 37 -4.83 5.46 4.44
CA PRO A 37 -5.41 6.79 4.66
C PRO A 37 -6.75 6.92 3.91
N GLY A 38 -7.37 8.11 4.00
CA GLY A 38 -8.63 8.37 3.30
C GLY A 38 -9.86 8.01 4.12
N ASN A 39 -10.99 7.84 3.43
CA ASN A 39 -12.29 7.63 4.04
C ASN A 39 -12.62 6.15 4.01
N GLU A 40 -12.93 5.58 5.16
CA GLU A 40 -13.55 4.26 5.18
C GLU A 40 -15.01 4.38 4.71
N ILE A 41 -15.32 3.81 3.55
CA ILE A 41 -16.63 3.90 2.91
C ILE A 41 -17.49 2.65 3.14
N TYR A 42 -16.89 1.56 3.65
CA TYR A 42 -17.60 0.34 4.00
C TYR A 42 -16.84 -0.43 5.08
N ARG A 43 -17.58 -1.04 6.01
CA ARG A 43 -17.06 -2.00 6.99
C ARG A 43 -18.06 -3.12 7.25
N HIS A 44 -17.57 -4.36 7.21
CA HIS A 44 -18.34 -5.54 7.59
C HIS A 44 -17.43 -6.58 8.25
N GLY A 45 -17.58 -6.76 9.57
CA GLY A 45 -16.71 -7.64 10.34
C GLY A 45 -15.26 -7.16 10.30
N THR A 46 -14.35 -8.04 9.88
CA THR A 46 -12.92 -7.75 9.68
C THR A 46 -12.62 -7.03 8.37
N ILE A 47 -13.58 -6.93 7.46
CA ILE A 47 -13.39 -6.38 6.11
C ILE A 47 -13.74 -4.89 6.09
N SER A 48 -12.89 -4.07 5.50
CA SER A 48 -13.08 -2.62 5.34
C SER A 48 -12.71 -2.17 3.93
N PHE A 49 -13.39 -1.16 3.39
CA PHE A 49 -12.99 -0.47 2.15
C PHE A 49 -12.67 0.99 2.42
N PHE A 50 -11.53 1.44 1.91
CA PHE A 50 -11.05 2.81 2.00
C PHE A 50 -11.06 3.46 0.63
N GLU A 51 -11.62 4.67 0.55
CA GLU A 51 -11.53 5.58 -0.58
C GLU A 51 -10.43 6.62 -0.33
N ILE A 52 -9.48 6.71 -1.25
CA ILE A 52 -8.32 7.59 -1.15
C ILE A 52 -8.28 8.54 -2.34
N ASP A 53 -8.35 9.84 -2.05
CA ASP A 53 -8.09 10.90 -3.04
C ASP A 53 -6.57 11.07 -3.21
N GLY A 54 -6.07 10.83 -4.43
CA GLY A 54 -4.66 10.97 -4.79
C GLY A 54 -4.11 12.39 -4.64
N ARG A 55 -4.97 13.43 -4.74
CA ARG A 55 -4.59 14.84 -4.52
C ARG A 55 -4.30 15.11 -3.06
N LYS A 56 -5.10 14.51 -2.17
CA LYS A 56 -4.98 14.66 -0.72
C LYS A 56 -3.87 13.79 -0.15
N ASN A 57 -3.65 12.60 -0.74
CA ASN A 57 -2.72 11.58 -0.22
C ASN A 57 -1.56 11.31 -1.19
N LYS A 58 -0.90 12.37 -1.69
CA LYS A 58 0.09 12.28 -2.78
C LYS A 58 1.18 11.21 -2.56
N SER A 59 1.78 11.19 -1.38
CA SER A 59 2.84 10.21 -1.09
C SER A 59 2.31 8.77 -1.11
N TYR A 60 1.10 8.54 -0.60
CA TYR A 60 0.50 7.21 -0.58
C TYR A 60 0.11 6.77 -1.98
N ALA A 61 -0.52 7.67 -2.74
CA ALA A 61 -0.93 7.44 -4.13
C ALA A 61 0.27 7.15 -5.05
N HIS A 62 1.38 7.87 -4.88
CA HIS A 62 2.61 7.62 -5.62
C HIS A 62 3.19 6.25 -5.29
N ASN A 63 3.30 5.91 -4.00
CA ASN A 63 3.76 4.59 -3.59
C ASN A 63 2.86 3.48 -4.13
N MET A 64 1.54 3.66 -4.10
CA MET A 64 0.61 2.70 -4.66
C MET A 64 0.80 2.51 -6.18
N CYS A 65 1.01 3.61 -6.92
CA CYS A 65 1.23 3.54 -8.37
C CYS A 65 2.54 2.83 -8.73
N LEU A 66 3.60 3.06 -7.97
CA LEU A 66 4.88 2.37 -8.13
C LEU A 66 4.74 0.87 -7.82
N LEU A 67 3.99 0.51 -6.78
CA LEU A 67 3.74 -0.88 -6.41
C LEU A 67 2.93 -1.58 -7.51
N ALA A 68 1.89 -0.93 -8.01
CA ALA A 68 1.09 -1.42 -9.12
C ALA A 68 1.94 -1.62 -10.39
N LYS A 69 2.90 -0.73 -10.68
CA LYS A 69 3.76 -0.84 -11.87
C LYS A 69 4.63 -2.12 -11.88
N LEU A 70 4.90 -2.72 -10.72
CA LEU A 70 5.62 -3.99 -10.60
C LEU A 70 4.81 -5.18 -11.12
N PHE A 71 3.47 -5.08 -11.12
CA PHE A 71 2.57 -6.15 -11.55
C PHE A 71 1.84 -5.85 -12.87
N LEU A 72 1.95 -4.60 -13.36
CA LEU A 72 1.17 -4.09 -14.48
C LEU A 72 2.12 -3.55 -15.55
N ASP A 73 2.24 -4.29 -16.63
CA ASP A 73 3.17 -3.99 -17.72
C ASP A 73 2.79 -2.72 -18.49
N HIS A 74 1.49 -2.43 -18.63
CA HIS A 74 0.96 -1.34 -19.45
C HIS A 74 0.56 -0.06 -18.69
N LYS A 75 0.99 0.13 -17.43
CA LYS A 75 0.66 1.36 -16.68
C LYS A 75 1.49 2.56 -17.17
N THR A 76 0.85 3.51 -17.84
CA THR A 76 1.48 4.69 -18.47
C THR A 76 1.57 5.93 -17.57
N LEU A 77 0.79 6.01 -16.48
CA LEU A 77 0.75 7.17 -15.58
C LEU A 77 1.06 6.73 -14.14
N TYR A 78 2.24 7.11 -13.64
CA TYR A 78 2.70 6.84 -12.28
C TYR A 78 3.20 8.09 -11.53
N TYR A 79 3.39 9.21 -12.24
CA TYR A 79 3.83 10.49 -11.66
C TYR A 79 2.70 11.48 -11.42
N ASP A 80 1.66 11.49 -12.25
CA ASP A 80 0.50 12.34 -12.05
C ASP A 80 -0.61 11.55 -11.36
N THR A 81 -0.57 11.53 -10.02
CA THR A 81 -1.56 10.82 -9.20
C THR A 81 -2.76 11.65 -8.81
N ASP A 82 -2.76 12.95 -9.16
CA ASP A 82 -3.78 13.90 -8.78
C ASP A 82 -5.18 13.58 -9.38
N PRO A 83 -5.35 13.00 -10.59
CA PRO A 83 -6.70 12.69 -11.08
C PRO A 83 -7.29 11.37 -10.56
N PHE A 84 -6.61 10.66 -9.64
CA PHE A 84 -6.99 9.31 -9.27
C PHE A 84 -7.61 9.20 -7.89
N MET A 85 -8.74 8.48 -7.84
CA MET A 85 -9.31 7.91 -6.62
C MET A 85 -8.90 6.45 -6.54
N PHE A 86 -8.40 6.02 -5.39
CA PHE A 86 -8.03 4.63 -5.10
C PHE A 86 -9.02 4.02 -4.13
N TYR A 87 -9.45 2.79 -4.39
CA TYR A 87 -10.28 2.02 -3.48
C TYR A 87 -9.47 0.85 -2.96
N ILE A 88 -9.33 0.75 -1.64
CA ILE A 88 -8.50 -0.26 -1.00
C ILE A 88 -9.37 -1.10 -0.10
N LEU A 89 -9.49 -2.37 -0.42
CA LEU A 89 -10.01 -3.36 0.50
C LEU A 89 -8.97 -3.59 1.60
N THR A 90 -9.37 -3.90 2.82
CA THR A 90 -8.45 -4.41 3.84
C THR A 90 -9.18 -5.44 4.69
N GLU A 91 -8.45 -6.45 5.12
CA GLU A 91 -8.89 -7.38 6.16
C GLU A 91 -8.10 -7.11 7.44
N PHE A 92 -8.80 -6.96 8.55
CA PHE A 92 -8.25 -6.76 9.87
C PHE A 92 -8.30 -8.07 10.66
N ASP A 93 -7.15 -8.68 10.94
CA ASP A 93 -7.08 -9.81 11.88
C ASP A 93 -6.87 -9.29 13.31
N ALA A 94 -7.63 -9.83 14.26
CA ALA A 94 -7.53 -9.55 15.70
C ALA A 94 -6.25 -10.13 16.34
N GLN A 95 -5.37 -10.78 15.55
CA GLN A 95 -3.96 -10.95 15.90
C GLN A 95 -3.25 -9.59 15.93
N GLY A 96 -3.62 -8.77 16.91
CA GLY A 96 -2.94 -7.54 17.25
C GLY A 96 -1.46 -7.83 17.47
N PHE A 97 -0.63 -7.07 16.75
CA PHE A 97 0.64 -6.54 17.22
C PHE A 97 1.31 -7.32 18.37
N CYS A 98 1.72 -8.55 18.11
CA CYS A 98 2.60 -9.31 18.99
C CYS A 98 3.99 -9.33 18.36
N GLY A 99 4.94 -8.67 19.02
CA GLY A 99 6.29 -8.48 18.54
C GLY A 99 7.01 -9.81 18.30
N ALA A 100 7.16 -10.19 17.03
CA ALA A 100 8.17 -11.13 16.57
C ALA A 100 8.36 -10.97 15.06
N GLY A 101 9.24 -10.03 14.69
CA GLY A 101 9.88 -10.04 13.39
C GLY A 101 9.09 -9.44 12.23
N PRO A 102 9.81 -8.95 11.22
CA PRO A 102 9.19 -8.50 9.98
C PRO A 102 8.53 -9.69 9.30
N ALA A 103 7.26 -9.56 8.91
CA ALA A 103 6.64 -10.44 7.93
C ALA A 103 7.33 -10.22 6.57
N ILE A 104 8.54 -10.77 6.45
CA ILE A 104 9.37 -10.77 5.24
C ILE A 104 8.76 -11.81 4.31
N SER A 105 8.54 -11.37 3.06
CA SER A 105 8.54 -12.16 1.83
C SER A 105 7.49 -13.24 1.53
N GLN A 106 6.59 -13.67 2.43
CA GLN A 106 5.60 -14.71 2.07
C GLN A 106 4.14 -14.23 1.88
N LEU A 107 3.79 -13.01 2.28
CA LEU A 107 2.42 -12.48 2.14
C LEU A 107 2.13 -11.81 0.78
N LEU A 108 3.15 -11.65 -0.08
CA LEU A 108 2.95 -11.12 -1.43
C LEU A 108 2.19 -12.07 -2.35
N HIS A 109 2.07 -13.37 -2.03
CA HIS A 109 1.45 -14.34 -2.94
C HIS A 109 -0.03 -14.66 -2.62
N LYS A 110 -0.58 -14.28 -1.45
CA LYS A 110 -1.95 -14.71 -1.08
C LYS A 110 -2.89 -13.64 -0.54
N SER A 111 -2.40 -12.53 0.01
CA SER A 111 -3.28 -11.51 0.63
C SER A 111 -3.14 -10.11 0.01
N LEU A 112 -1.91 -9.66 -0.31
CA LEU A 112 -1.70 -8.32 -0.89
C LEU A 112 -2.23 -8.19 -2.34
N VAL A 113 -2.12 -9.25 -3.16
CA VAL A 113 -2.54 -9.22 -4.57
C VAL A 113 -4.06 -9.18 -4.71
N SER A 114 -4.81 -9.85 -3.84
CA SER A 114 -6.29 -9.83 -3.90
C SER A 114 -6.89 -8.52 -3.37
N THR A 115 -6.14 -7.81 -2.53
CA THR A 115 -6.63 -6.68 -1.73
C THR A 115 -6.27 -5.31 -2.36
N ILE A 116 -5.14 -5.24 -3.07
CA ILE A 116 -4.69 -4.03 -3.80
C ILE A 116 -5.21 -4.00 -5.25
N LEU A 117 -5.60 -5.14 -5.83
CA LEU A 117 -5.96 -5.23 -7.26
C LEU A 117 -7.43 -4.85 -7.55
N VAL A 118 -8.28 -4.72 -6.53
CA VAL A 118 -9.68 -4.33 -6.74
C VAL A 118 -9.76 -2.82 -6.89
N LEU A 119 -9.93 -2.40 -8.15
CA LEU A 119 -10.23 -1.06 -8.66
C LEU A 119 -9.04 -0.13 -8.91
N TYR A 120 -8.42 -0.37 -10.06
CA TYR A 120 -7.91 0.71 -10.91
C TYR A 120 -8.90 1.88 -11.01
N CYS A 121 -8.35 3.07 -10.73
CA CYS A 121 -8.67 4.39 -11.24
C CYS A 121 -9.98 4.57 -12.01
N ILE A 122 -11.03 5.03 -11.36
CA ILE A 122 -12.04 5.84 -12.07
C ILE A 122 -11.39 7.20 -12.30
N LYS A 123 -10.89 7.43 -13.53
CA LYS A 123 -10.61 8.78 -14.00
C LYS A 123 -11.98 9.44 -14.21
N PHE A 124 -12.45 10.21 -13.23
CA PHE A 124 -13.56 11.13 -13.48
C PHE A 124 -13.06 12.14 -14.52
N ASN A 125 -13.62 12.05 -15.72
CA ASN A 125 -13.51 13.07 -16.75
C ASN A 125 -14.63 14.09 -16.52
#